data_AF-A0A7J4S916-F1
#
_entry.id   AF-A0A7J4S916-F1
#
_cell.length_a   1.000
_cell.length_b   1.000
_cell.length_c   1.000
_cell.angle_alpha   90.00
_cell.angle_beta   90.00
_cell.angle_gamma   90.00
#
_symmetry.space_group_name_H-M   'P 1'
#
loop_
_entity.id
_entity.type
_entity.pdbx_description
1 polymer ?
#
loop_
_entity_poly.entity_id
_entity_poly.type
_entity_poly.pdbx_seq_one_letter_code
_entity_poly.pdbx_strand_id
1 'polypeptide(L)' 'RNPYPLHRQKAFIVPGIVPPKYVESLSNIDTWDEWDPDKDRWTYDIEV' A
#
# COMPACT_ATOMS: atom_id res chain seq x y z
N ARG A 1 3.88 10.95 12.73
CA ARG A 1 3.00 10.87 11.54
C ARG A 1 3.34 9.57 10.81
N ASN A 2 2.37 8.85 10.26
CA ASN A 2 2.64 7.60 9.54
C ASN A 2 3.65 7.88 8.41
N PRO A 3 4.84 7.24 8.36
CA PRO A 3 5.92 7.59 7.44
C PRO A 3 5.64 7.20 5.97
N TYR A 4 4.54 6.47 5.74
CA TYR A 4 4.13 6.05 4.42
C TYR A 4 3.09 7.02 3.84
N PRO A 5 3.35 7.58 2.64
CA PRO A 5 2.34 8.31 1.90
C PRO A 5 1.07 7.46 1.76
N LEU A 6 -0.10 8.09 1.65
CA LEU A 6 -1.40 7.40 1.55
C LEU A 6 -1.43 6.34 0.42
N HIS A 7 -0.64 6.55 -0.65
CA HIS A 7 -0.48 5.64 -1.79
C HIS A 7 0.35 4.39 -1.49
N ARG A 8 1.08 4.32 -0.36
CA ARG A 8 1.87 3.15 0.05
C ARG A 8 1.20 2.38 1.19
N GLN A 9 -0.10 2.58 1.43
CA GLN A 9 -0.82 1.86 2.47
C GLN A 9 -1.31 0.51 1.97
N LYS A 10 -0.84 -0.55 2.62
CA LYS A 10 -1.24 -1.92 2.35
C LYS A 10 -2.69 -2.17 2.80
N ALA A 11 -3.60 -2.32 1.84
CA ALA A 11 -4.95 -2.78 2.12
C ALA A 11 -4.98 -4.32 2.19
N PHE A 12 -5.62 -4.86 3.22
CA PHE A 12 -5.90 -6.29 3.33
C PHE A 12 -7.40 -6.51 3.36
N ILE A 13 -7.85 -7.58 2.72
CA ILE A 13 -9.25 -8.03 2.81
C ILE A 13 -9.42 -8.73 4.16
N VAL A 14 -10.20 -8.11 5.04
CA VAL A 14 -10.54 -8.69 6.34
C VAL A 14 -11.86 -9.47 6.24
N PRO A 15 -11.87 -10.78 6.57
CA PRO A 15 -13.10 -11.56 6.60
C PRO A 15 -14.14 -10.96 7.55
N GLY A 16 -15.40 -10.90 7.13
CA GLY A 16 -16.50 -10.37 7.95
C GLY A 16 -16.64 -8.84 7.97
N ILE A 17 -15.66 -8.10 7.46
CA ILE A 17 -15.76 -6.63 7.27
C ILE A 17 -16.13 -6.31 5.82
N VAL A 18 -15.52 -7.02 4.86
CA VAL A 18 -15.77 -6.81 3.44
C VAL A 18 -17.09 -7.48 3.03
N PRO A 19 -18.04 -6.77 2.41
CA PRO A 19 -19.27 -7.37 1.91
C PRO A 19 -18.97 -8.49 0.87
N PRO A 20 -19.65 -9.65 0.92
CA PRO A 20 -19.31 -10.81 0.08
C PRO A 20 -19.21 -10.51 -1.41
N LYS A 21 -20.09 -9.63 -1.92
CA LYS A 21 -20.12 -9.20 -3.33
C LYS A 21 -18.83 -8.53 -3.83
N TYR A 22 -17.99 -8.01 -2.94
CA TYR A 22 -16.76 -7.31 -3.29
C TYR A 22 -15.50 -8.12 -3.03
N VAL A 23 -15.62 -9.28 -2.36
CA VAL A 23 -14.45 -10.10 -1.97
C VAL A 23 -13.67 -10.55 -3.21
N GLU A 24 -14.37 -11.05 -4.23
CA GLU A 24 -13.73 -11.51 -5.46
C GLU A 24 -13.04 -10.36 -6.20
N SER A 25 -13.73 -9.23 -6.38
CA SER A 25 -13.16 -8.06 -7.06
C SER A 25 -11.94 -7.49 -6.34
N LEU A 26 -11.99 -7.39 -5.01
CA LEU A 26 -10.89 -6.86 -4.21
C LEU A 26 -9.70 -7.82 -4.14
N SER A 27 -9.94 -9.14 -4.22
CA SER A 27 -8.86 -10.14 -4.16
C SER A 27 -7.98 -10.12 -5.42
N ASN A 28 -8.49 -9.57 -6.51
CA ASN A 28 -7.75 -9.40 -7.76
C ASN A 28 -6.90 -8.11 -7.80
N ILE A 29 -6.99 -7.26 -6.78
CA ILE A 29 -6.20 -6.03 -6.70
C ILE A 29 -4.89 -6.35 -5.99
N ASP A 30 -3.79 -6.00 -6.63
CA ASP A 30 -2.48 -6.15 -6.02
C ASP A 30 -2.38 -5.31 -4.74
N THR A 31 -1.92 -5.95 -3.67
CA THR A 31 -1.80 -5.29 -2.35
C THR A 31 -0.65 -4.29 -2.26
N TRP A 32 0.17 -4.23 -3.31
CA TRP A 32 1.38 -3.43 -3.40
C TRP A 32 1.53 -2.90 -4.82
N ASP A 33 1.91 -1.62 -4.94
CA ASP A 33 2.43 -1.10 -6.19
C ASP A 33 3.81 -1.71 -6.49
N GLU A 34 4.19 -1.74 -7.76
CA GLU A 34 5.53 -2.12 -8.17
C GLU A 34 6.57 -1.20 -7.51
N TRP A 35 7.61 -1.80 -6.94
CA TRP A 35 8.72 -1.06 -6.36
C TRP A 35 9.50 -0.33 -7.45
N ASP A 36 9.59 1.00 -7.34
CA ASP A 36 10.35 1.85 -8.26
C ASP A 36 11.67 2.29 -7.56
N PRO A 37 12.84 1.73 -7.93
CA PRO A 37 14.12 2.06 -7.32
C PRO A 37 14.49 3.55 -7.40
N ASP A 38 13.99 4.27 -8.41
CA ASP A 38 14.31 5.68 -8.62
C ASP A 38 13.43 6.59 -7.75
N LYS A 39 12.20 6.16 -7.43
CA LYS A 39 11.22 6.97 -6.64
C LYS A 39 11.06 6.53 -5.19
N ASP A 40 11.28 5.26 -4.90
CA ASP A 40 11.11 4.66 -3.57
C ASP A 40 12.42 4.62 -2.79
N ARG A 41 13.51 5.17 -3.34
CA ARG A 41 14.77 5.30 -2.62
C ARG A 41 14.61 6.25 -1.44
N TRP A 42 14.85 5.73 -0.25
CA TRP A 42 15.01 6.56 0.93
C TRP A 42 16.39 7.26 0.84
N THR A 43 16.40 8.57 0.61
CA THR A 43 17.59 9.40 0.80
C THR A 43 17.51 10.02 2.18
N TYR A 44 18.44 9.65 3.05
CA TYR A 44 18.58 10.25 4.37
C TYR A 44 19.36 11.56 4.20
N ASP A 45 18.65 12.68 4.07
CA ASP A 45 19.27 14.01 4.12
C ASP A 45 19.55 14.36 5.58
N ILE A 46 20.82 14.28 5.96
CA ILE A 46 21.31 14.92 7.18
C ILE A 46 21.41 16.40 6.83
N GLU A 47 20.50 17.23 7.34
CA GLU A 47 20.65 18.69 7.29
C GLU A 47 22.02 19.04 7.89
N VAL A 48 22.89 19.67 7.09
CA VAL A 48 24.21 20.19 7.47
C VAL A 48 24.07 21.64 7.91
#